data_AF-A4URD0-F1
#
_entry.id   AF-A4URD0-F1
#
_cell.length_a   1.000
_cell.length_b   1.000
_cell.length_c   1.000
_cell.angle_alpha   90.00
_cell.angle_beta   90.00
_cell.angle_gamma   90.00
#
_symmetry.space_group_name_H-M   'P 1'
#
loop_
_entity.id
_entity.type
_entity.pdbx_description
1 polymer ?
#
loop_
_entity_poly.entity_id
_entity_poly.type
_entity_poly.pdbx_seq_one_letter_code
_entity_poly.pdbx_strand_id
1 'polypeptide(L)'
;CTFVMCQYWSSRMFTKEVVGTANALVGGWGNLGGGETQLVMGPLLFPLFKTGMSAEMAWRTVSIVPAIVAFSTGITVYFISDDSPKGNYSDLKKHGNMPEVSAAASFRSGAMNFNTWILFIQYACCFGVELTMNNAAALYFREEFNQSTEAAAAIASIFGWMNLFARGVGGFASDKMSARMGMRGRLIVQTVLLACEGAMVLIFANTSNLAGAIVVMIVFSIFVQAAEGST
;
A
#
# COMPACT_ATOMS: atom_id res chain seq x y z
N CYS A 1 -12.23 -1.35 0.91
CA CYS A 1 -11.99 0.03 0.43
C CYS A 1 -12.01 1.03 1.58
N THR A 2 -10.96 1.02 2.42
CA THR A 2 -10.76 2.02 3.49
C THR A 2 -9.61 2.97 3.19
N PHE A 3 -8.76 2.65 2.20
CA PHE A 3 -7.54 3.39 1.86
C PHE A 3 -7.76 4.90 1.70
N VAL A 4 -8.72 5.33 0.88
CA VAL A 4 -8.99 6.76 0.63
C VAL A 4 -9.41 7.49 1.92
N MET A 5 -10.26 6.85 2.73
CA MET A 5 -10.71 7.42 4.00
C MET A 5 -9.55 7.51 5.01
N CYS A 6 -8.71 6.47 5.08
CA CYS A 6 -7.52 6.46 5.94
C CYS A 6 -6.53 7.57 5.53
N GLN A 7 -6.25 7.71 4.23
CA GLN A 7 -5.33 8.74 3.72
C GLN A 7 -5.86 10.15 3.93
N TYR A 8 -7.18 10.35 3.79
CA TYR A 8 -7.81 11.59 4.16
C TYR A 8 -7.63 11.86 5.66
N TRP A 9 -7.97 10.88 6.51
CA TRP A 9 -7.89 11.00 7.96
C TRP A 9 -6.46 11.32 8.45
N SER A 10 -5.45 10.59 7.99
CA SER A 10 -4.04 10.87 8.32
C SER A 10 -3.61 12.26 7.86
N SER A 11 -4.01 12.68 6.66
CA SER A 11 -3.71 14.03 6.14
C SER A 11 -4.34 15.16 6.96
N ARG A 12 -5.40 14.88 7.70
CA ARG A 12 -6.06 15.84 8.60
C ARG A 12 -5.48 15.83 10.01
N MET A 13 -4.89 14.72 10.43
CA MET A 13 -4.26 14.55 11.74
C MET A 13 -2.85 15.14 11.81
N PHE A 14 -2.09 15.08 10.71
CA PHE A 14 -0.69 15.50 10.67
C PHE A 14 -0.47 16.84 9.94
N THR A 15 0.60 17.55 10.30
CA THR A 15 0.97 18.83 9.68
C THR A 15 1.71 18.63 8.35
N LYS A 16 1.77 19.68 7.52
CA LYS A 16 2.30 19.61 6.14
C LYS A 16 3.78 19.19 6.08
N GLU A 17 4.53 19.40 7.15
CA GLU A 17 5.95 19.06 7.24
C GLU A 17 6.20 17.54 7.34
N VAL A 18 5.23 16.78 7.85
CA VAL A 18 5.36 15.34 8.11
C VAL A 18 4.27 14.49 7.45
N VAL A 19 3.33 15.13 6.76
CA VAL A 19 2.16 14.45 6.18
C VAL A 19 2.52 13.40 5.13
N GLY A 20 3.58 13.62 4.34
CA GLY A 20 4.03 12.64 3.34
C GLY A 20 4.50 11.35 4.00
N THR A 21 5.37 11.49 5.01
CA THR A 21 5.87 10.37 5.82
C THR A 21 4.72 9.65 6.55
N ALA A 22 3.78 10.38 7.14
CA ALA A 22 2.63 9.78 7.84
C ALA A 22 1.74 8.97 6.87
N ASN A 23 1.38 9.55 5.72
CA ASN A 23 0.58 8.88 4.70
C ASN A 23 1.30 7.67 4.10
N ALA A 24 2.62 7.75 3.94
CA ALA A 24 3.44 6.66 3.45
C ALA A 24 3.51 5.49 4.45
N LEU A 25 3.64 5.76 5.75
CA LEU A 25 3.62 4.72 6.79
C LEU A 25 2.25 4.05 6.91
N VAL A 26 1.17 4.83 6.91
CA VAL A 26 -0.21 4.31 6.94
C VAL A 26 -0.50 3.47 5.70
N GLY A 27 -0.11 3.97 4.52
CA GLY A 27 -0.20 3.21 3.27
C GLY A 27 0.63 1.92 3.30
N GLY A 28 1.82 1.97 3.90
CA GLY A 28 2.74 0.83 3.99
C GLY A 28 2.16 -0.30 4.85
N TRP A 29 1.58 0.05 6.00
CA TRP A 29 0.83 -0.89 6.83
C TRP A 29 -0.39 -1.47 6.11
N GLY A 30 -1.11 -0.65 5.35
CA GLY A 30 -2.24 -1.12 4.54
C GLY A 30 -1.83 -2.14 3.48
N ASN A 31 -0.72 -1.89 2.78
CA ASN A 31 -0.23 -2.78 1.72
C ASN A 31 0.48 -4.02 2.24
N LEU A 32 1.07 -3.98 3.44
CA LEU A 32 1.67 -5.16 4.10
C LEU A 32 0.67 -6.31 4.23
N GLY A 33 -0.63 -6.01 4.37
CA GLY A 33 -1.69 -7.01 4.42
C GLY A 33 -1.67 -7.98 3.22
N GLY A 34 -1.23 -7.55 2.04
CA GLY A 34 -1.05 -8.43 0.87
C GLY A 34 0.01 -9.50 1.10
N GLY A 35 1.17 -9.12 1.66
CA GLY A 35 2.25 -10.04 2.01
C GLY A 35 1.91 -10.96 3.19
N GLU A 36 1.26 -10.41 4.22
CA GLU A 36 0.77 -11.18 5.37
C GLU A 36 -0.24 -12.26 4.93
N THR A 37 -1.19 -11.89 4.06
CA THR A 37 -2.21 -12.81 3.54
C THR A 37 -1.58 -14.02 2.85
N GLN A 38 -0.47 -13.84 2.11
CA GLN A 38 0.23 -14.94 1.43
C GLN A 38 0.83 -15.95 2.43
N LEU A 39 1.26 -15.52 3.61
CA LEU A 39 1.82 -16.40 4.65
C LEU A 39 0.75 -16.97 5.59
N VAL A 40 -0.28 -16.19 5.90
CA VAL A 40 -1.27 -16.53 6.93
C VAL A 40 -2.42 -17.36 6.35
N MET A 41 -2.99 -16.99 5.20
CA MET A 41 -4.17 -17.69 4.66
C MET A 41 -3.83 -19.11 4.19
N GLY A 42 -2.82 -19.24 3.32
CA GLY A 42 -2.49 -20.50 2.65
C GLY A 42 -1.64 -21.43 3.52
N PRO A 43 -0.42 -21.04 3.93
CA PRO A 43 0.47 -21.92 4.70
C PRO A 43 0.03 -22.20 6.15
N LEU A 44 -0.61 -21.24 6.82
CA LEU A 44 -0.96 -21.36 8.25
C LEU A 44 -2.42 -21.79 8.45
N LEU A 45 -3.39 -20.96 8.04
CA LEU A 45 -4.79 -21.17 8.38
C LEU A 45 -5.41 -22.33 7.60
N PHE A 46 -5.12 -22.46 6.29
CA PHE A 46 -5.76 -23.50 5.48
C PHE A 46 -5.45 -24.94 5.97
N PRO A 47 -4.19 -25.35 6.26
CA PRO A 47 -3.90 -26.66 6.85
C PRO A 47 -4.58 -26.89 8.18
N LEU A 48 -4.64 -25.86 9.05
CA LEU A 48 -5.30 -25.94 10.35
C LEU A 48 -6.81 -26.24 10.23
N PHE A 49 -7.50 -25.62 9.27
CA PHE A 49 -8.92 -25.93 9.04
C PHE A 49 -9.13 -27.25 8.27
N LYS A 50 -8.15 -27.66 7.44
CA LYS A 50 -8.19 -28.92 6.70
C LYS A 50 -8.08 -30.16 7.59
N THR A 51 -7.56 -30.06 8.82
CA THR A 51 -7.52 -31.21 9.74
C THR A 51 -8.90 -31.66 10.21
N GLY A 52 -9.91 -30.79 10.16
CA GLY A 52 -11.27 -31.07 10.62
C GLY A 52 -12.37 -30.90 9.58
N MET A 53 -12.05 -30.48 8.36
CA MET A 53 -13.03 -30.12 7.32
C MET A 53 -12.54 -30.50 5.91
N SER A 54 -13.47 -30.60 4.95
CA SER A 54 -13.12 -30.75 3.54
C SER A 54 -12.34 -29.52 3.03
N ALA A 55 -11.54 -29.69 1.99
CA ALA A 55 -10.74 -28.59 1.43
C ALA A 55 -11.60 -27.38 0.99
N GLU A 56 -12.79 -27.64 0.45
CA GLU A 56 -13.71 -26.56 0.06
C GLU A 56 -14.24 -25.79 1.28
N MET A 57 -14.63 -26.50 2.35
CA MET A 57 -15.09 -25.88 3.59
C MET A 57 -13.97 -25.13 4.30
N ALA A 58 -12.75 -25.67 4.30
CA ALA A 58 -11.58 -25.00 4.89
C ALA A 58 -11.32 -23.64 4.23
N TRP A 59 -11.33 -23.55 2.90
CA TRP A 59 -11.14 -22.27 2.18
C TRP A 59 -12.23 -21.24 2.48
N ARG A 60 -13.49 -21.68 2.57
CA ARG A 60 -14.61 -20.80 2.94
C ARG A 60 -14.43 -20.27 4.37
N THR A 61 -14.08 -21.14 5.31
CA THR A 61 -13.91 -20.77 6.73
C THR A 61 -12.69 -19.86 6.95
N VAL A 62 -11.57 -20.12 6.27
CA VAL A 62 -10.37 -19.25 6.31
C VAL A 62 -10.71 -17.81 5.93
N SER A 63 -11.60 -17.61 4.94
CA SER A 63 -12.03 -16.28 4.49
C SER A 63 -12.92 -15.53 5.50
N ILE A 64 -13.50 -16.23 6.48
CA ILE A 64 -14.32 -15.60 7.54
C ILE A 64 -13.42 -14.88 8.57
N VAL A 65 -12.22 -15.41 8.83
CA VAL A 65 -11.26 -14.84 9.79
C VAL A 65 -10.94 -13.36 9.48
N PRO A 66 -10.49 -12.97 8.27
CA PRO A 66 -10.20 -11.57 7.97
C PRO A 66 -11.46 -10.70 7.97
N ALA A 67 -12.64 -11.27 7.66
CA ALA A 67 -13.91 -10.53 7.72
C ALA A 67 -14.25 -10.13 9.17
N ILE A 68 -14.07 -11.03 10.14
CA ILE A 68 -14.29 -10.75 11.56
C ILE A 68 -13.28 -9.71 12.07
N VAL A 69 -12.00 -9.86 11.71
CA VAL A 69 -10.95 -8.89 12.10
C VAL A 69 -11.26 -7.51 11.53
N ALA A 70 -11.65 -7.41 10.26
CA ALA A 70 -12.02 -6.15 9.63
C ALA A 70 -13.25 -5.50 10.30
N PHE A 71 -14.29 -6.28 10.59
CA PHE A 71 -15.52 -5.78 11.20
C PHE A 71 -15.29 -5.30 12.64
N SER A 72 -14.59 -6.09 13.46
CA SER A 72 -14.23 -5.71 14.83
C SER A 72 -13.33 -4.48 14.88
N THR A 73 -12.37 -4.36 13.95
CA THR A 73 -11.54 -3.15 13.80
C THR A 73 -12.38 -1.94 13.44
N GLY A 74 -13.34 -2.07 12.52
CA GLY A 74 -14.27 -0.99 12.16
C GLY A 74 -15.10 -0.49 13.35
N ILE A 75 -15.62 -1.41 14.18
CA ILE A 75 -16.33 -1.07 15.42
C ILE A 75 -15.39 -0.33 16.38
N THR A 76 -14.16 -0.81 16.54
CA THR A 76 -13.19 -0.22 17.46
C THR A 76 -12.85 1.21 17.05
N VAL A 77 -12.58 1.44 15.77
CA VAL A 77 -12.30 2.78 15.22
C VAL A 77 -13.49 3.72 15.42
N TYR A 78 -14.73 3.23 15.25
CA TYR A 78 -15.93 4.05 15.45
C TYR A 78 -16.07 4.57 16.89
N PHE A 79 -15.67 3.80 17.88
CA PHE A 79 -15.82 4.18 19.30
C PHE A 79 -14.60 4.89 19.88
N ILE A 80 -13.40 4.67 19.33
CA ILE A 80 -12.14 5.15 19.93
C ILE A 80 -11.52 6.32 19.16
N SER A 81 -11.75 6.42 17.84
CA SER A 81 -11.05 7.39 17.00
C SER A 81 -11.79 8.72 16.88
N ASP A 82 -11.04 9.82 16.91
CA ASP A 82 -11.53 11.16 16.58
C ASP A 82 -11.49 11.42 15.08
N ASP A 83 -12.42 12.24 14.55
CA ASP A 83 -12.42 12.62 13.13
C ASP A 83 -11.26 13.57 12.75
N SER A 84 -10.78 14.38 13.71
CA SER A 84 -9.72 15.37 13.52
C SER A 84 -9.09 15.78 14.86
N PRO A 85 -7.92 16.47 14.86
CA PRO A 85 -7.33 16.98 16.10
C PRO A 85 -8.20 18.01 16.85
N LYS A 86 -9.23 18.54 16.18
CA LYS A 86 -10.19 19.50 16.74
C LYS A 86 -11.47 18.83 17.25
N GLY A 87 -11.50 17.51 17.31
CA GLY A 87 -12.68 16.71 17.65
C GLY A 87 -13.51 16.33 16.43
N ASN A 88 -14.72 15.84 16.70
CA ASN A 88 -15.60 15.22 15.71
C ASN A 88 -16.27 16.22 14.77
N TYR A 89 -16.40 15.86 13.49
CA TYR A 89 -16.96 16.72 12.46
C TYR A 89 -18.44 17.03 12.71
N SER A 90 -19.18 16.10 13.31
CA SER A 90 -20.58 16.29 13.71
C SER A 90 -20.76 17.50 14.64
N ASP A 91 -19.87 17.66 15.62
CA ASP A 91 -19.93 18.76 16.58
C ASP A 91 -19.36 20.05 16.01
N LEU A 92 -18.32 19.97 15.17
CA LEU A 92 -17.77 21.13 14.46
C LEU A 92 -18.80 21.76 13.50
N LYS A 93 -19.61 20.94 12.82
CA LYS A 93 -20.70 21.42 11.96
C LYS A 93 -21.82 22.07 12.77
N LYS A 94 -22.24 21.47 13.90
CA LYS A 94 -23.27 22.04 14.78
C LYS A 94 -22.89 23.43 15.30
N HIS A 95 -21.62 23.65 15.61
CA HIS A 95 -21.11 24.94 16.08
C HIS A 95 -20.77 25.93 14.94
N GLY A 96 -21.03 25.59 13.68
CA GLY A 96 -20.74 26.45 12.53
C GLY A 96 -19.25 26.62 12.21
N ASN A 97 -18.38 25.81 12.81
CA ASN A 97 -16.92 25.90 12.66
C ASN A 97 -16.37 25.13 11.44
N MET A 98 -17.25 24.52 10.63
CA MET A 98 -16.87 23.80 9.42
C MET A 98 -17.86 24.10 8.28
N PRO A 99 -17.40 24.65 7.14
CA PRO A 99 -18.27 24.93 5.99
C PRO A 99 -18.75 23.62 5.35
N GLU A 100 -20.03 23.58 4.97
CA GLU A 100 -20.57 22.46 4.19
C GLU A 100 -20.13 22.57 2.74
N VAL A 101 -19.22 21.68 2.35
CA VAL A 101 -18.78 21.57 0.96
C VAL A 101 -19.52 20.40 0.31
N SER A 102 -20.20 20.66 -0.81
CA SER A 102 -20.86 19.61 -1.57
C SER A 102 -19.84 18.61 -2.14
N ALA A 103 -20.08 17.31 -1.93
CA ALA A 103 -19.25 16.25 -2.50
C ALA A 103 -19.12 16.38 -4.03
N ALA A 104 -20.21 16.77 -4.72
CA ALA A 104 -20.21 16.98 -6.16
C ALA A 104 -19.32 18.17 -6.56
N ALA A 105 -19.27 19.23 -5.76
CA ALA A 105 -18.41 20.39 -6.01
C ALA A 105 -16.93 20.03 -5.81
N SER A 106 -16.59 19.32 -4.73
CA SER A 106 -15.23 18.81 -4.48
C SER A 106 -14.77 17.85 -5.58
N PHE A 107 -15.63 16.91 -5.99
CA PHE A 107 -15.34 15.99 -7.08
C PHE A 107 -15.09 16.73 -8.39
N ARG A 108 -15.98 17.66 -8.76
CA ARG A 108 -15.84 18.45 -9.98
C ARG A 108 -14.55 19.27 -9.97
N SER A 109 -14.21 19.89 -8.84
CA SER A 109 -12.96 20.64 -8.69
C SER A 109 -11.72 19.76 -8.87
N GLY A 110 -11.70 18.56 -8.26
CA GLY A 110 -10.62 17.60 -8.42
C GLY A 110 -10.49 17.09 -9.85
N ALA A 111 -11.60 16.72 -10.49
CA ALA A 111 -11.64 16.16 -11.84
C ALA A 111 -11.30 17.19 -12.93
N MET A 112 -11.62 18.47 -12.73
CA MET A 112 -11.26 19.54 -13.69
C MET A 112 -9.81 20.01 -13.54
N ASN A 113 -9.09 19.58 -12.50
CA ASN A 113 -7.69 19.94 -12.29
C ASN A 113 -6.77 18.96 -13.05
N PHE A 114 -6.03 19.49 -14.02
CA PHE A 114 -5.10 18.70 -14.84
C PHE A 114 -3.99 18.02 -14.01
N ASN A 115 -3.52 18.68 -12.94
CA ASN A 115 -2.49 18.10 -12.07
C ASN A 115 -2.98 16.84 -11.36
N THR A 116 -4.28 16.76 -11.04
CA THR A 116 -4.88 15.55 -10.44
C THR A 116 -4.71 14.35 -11.37
N TRP A 117 -4.92 14.53 -12.67
CA TRP A 117 -4.81 13.45 -13.64
C TRP A 117 -3.37 12.98 -13.84
N ILE A 118 -2.40 13.91 -13.84
CA ILE A 118 -0.98 13.54 -13.90
C ILE A 118 -0.61 12.67 -12.70
N LEU A 119 -0.94 13.12 -11.48
CA LEU A 119 -0.67 12.38 -10.26
C LEU A 119 -1.43 11.04 -10.21
N PHE A 120 -2.66 11.02 -10.71
CA PHE A 120 -3.46 9.80 -10.82
C PHE A 120 -2.81 8.76 -11.73
N ILE A 121 -2.41 9.16 -12.96
CA ILE A 121 -1.76 8.24 -13.90
C ILE A 121 -0.44 7.76 -13.31
N GLN A 122 0.33 8.65 -12.71
CA GLN A 122 1.62 8.30 -12.12
C GLN A 122 1.48 7.31 -10.97
N TYR A 123 0.52 7.55 -10.05
CA TYR A 123 0.21 6.62 -8.98
C TYR A 123 -0.32 5.28 -9.51
N ALA A 124 -1.17 5.32 -10.53
CA ALA A 124 -1.68 4.10 -11.18
C ALA A 124 -0.56 3.28 -11.83
N CYS A 125 0.49 3.90 -12.35
CA CYS A 125 1.66 3.21 -12.88
C CYS A 125 2.46 2.50 -11.77
N CYS A 126 2.90 3.20 -10.73
CA CYS A 126 3.71 2.57 -9.67
C CYS A 126 2.90 1.54 -8.87
N PHE A 127 1.71 1.90 -8.41
CA PHE A 127 0.84 0.98 -7.67
C PHE A 127 0.35 -0.18 -8.55
N GLY A 128 0.18 0.03 -9.86
CA GLY A 128 -0.16 -1.02 -10.81
C GLY A 128 0.94 -2.08 -10.94
N VAL A 129 2.21 -1.67 -10.91
CA VAL A 129 3.36 -2.58 -10.90
C VAL A 129 3.38 -3.39 -9.60
N GLU A 130 3.18 -2.77 -8.45
CA GLU A 130 3.09 -3.46 -7.16
C GLU A 130 1.95 -4.48 -7.14
N LEU A 131 0.77 -4.11 -7.62
CA LEU A 131 -0.39 -5.00 -7.66
C LEU A 131 -0.14 -6.21 -8.57
N THR A 132 0.49 -5.97 -9.73
CA THR A 132 0.84 -7.02 -10.68
C THR A 132 1.85 -7.99 -10.05
N MET A 133 2.88 -7.46 -9.39
CA MET A 133 3.89 -8.28 -8.72
C MET A 133 3.32 -9.07 -7.56
N ASN A 134 2.50 -8.47 -6.70
CA ASN A 134 1.87 -9.19 -5.59
C ASN A 134 1.01 -10.37 -6.08
N ASN A 135 0.32 -10.22 -7.21
CA ASN A 135 -0.51 -11.28 -7.78
C ASN A 135 0.30 -12.33 -8.56
N ALA A 136 1.37 -11.94 -9.24
CA ALA A 136 2.13 -12.81 -10.14
C ALA A 136 3.38 -13.44 -9.52
N ALA A 137 3.98 -12.85 -8.48
CA ALA A 137 5.29 -13.26 -7.95
C ALA A 137 5.29 -14.71 -7.46
N ALA A 138 4.29 -15.12 -6.66
CA ALA A 138 4.21 -16.48 -6.16
C ALA A 138 4.08 -17.51 -7.29
N LEU A 139 3.29 -17.18 -8.34
CA LEU A 139 3.15 -18.04 -9.50
C LEU A 139 4.46 -18.12 -10.30
N TYR A 140 5.12 -16.98 -10.50
CA TYR A 140 6.39 -16.88 -11.21
C TYR A 140 7.49 -17.75 -10.57
N PHE A 141 7.69 -17.66 -9.25
CA PHE A 141 8.70 -18.50 -8.57
C PHE A 141 8.34 -19.99 -8.56
N ARG A 142 7.05 -20.33 -8.60
CA ARG A 142 6.60 -21.71 -8.70
C ARG A 142 6.84 -22.30 -10.09
N GLU A 143 6.49 -21.56 -11.14
CA GLU A 143 6.53 -22.08 -12.52
C GLU A 143 7.92 -21.96 -13.15
N GLU A 144 8.60 -20.83 -12.99
CA GLU A 144 9.90 -20.58 -13.63
C GLU A 144 11.06 -21.26 -12.88
N PHE A 145 11.02 -21.22 -11.54
CA PHE A 145 12.09 -21.73 -10.69
C PHE A 145 11.75 -23.07 -10.00
N ASN A 146 10.62 -23.70 -10.36
CA ASN A 146 10.16 -24.98 -9.81
C ASN A 146 10.15 -25.02 -8.26
N GLN A 147 9.87 -23.88 -7.61
CA GLN A 147 9.80 -23.80 -6.16
C GLN A 147 8.52 -24.43 -5.63
N SER A 148 8.53 -24.90 -4.38
CA SER A 148 7.29 -25.34 -3.73
C SER A 148 6.32 -24.15 -3.57
N THR A 149 5.02 -24.43 -3.45
CA THR A 149 4.01 -23.39 -3.27
C THR A 149 4.29 -22.56 -2.01
N GLU A 150 4.79 -23.20 -0.95
CA GLU A 150 5.14 -22.58 0.32
C GLU A 150 6.38 -21.68 0.18
N ALA A 151 7.43 -22.17 -0.48
CA ALA A 151 8.65 -21.39 -0.70
C ALA A 151 8.39 -20.19 -1.62
N ALA A 152 7.61 -20.38 -2.69
CA ALA A 152 7.24 -19.31 -3.61
C ALA A 152 6.36 -18.25 -2.93
N ALA A 153 5.39 -18.65 -2.09
CA ALA A 153 4.60 -17.73 -1.29
C ALA A 153 5.46 -16.98 -0.25
N ALA A 154 6.43 -17.65 0.37
CA ALA A 154 7.36 -17.01 1.29
C ALA A 154 8.23 -15.96 0.59
N ILE A 155 8.78 -16.27 -0.59
CA ILE A 155 9.54 -15.32 -1.40
C ILE A 155 8.65 -14.14 -1.81
N ALA A 156 7.45 -14.40 -2.35
CA ALA A 156 6.51 -13.36 -2.75
C ALA A 156 6.09 -12.47 -1.57
N SER A 157 5.98 -13.02 -0.36
CA SER A 157 5.65 -12.23 0.83
C SER A 157 6.72 -11.18 1.13
N ILE A 158 8.00 -11.42 0.86
CA ILE A 158 9.09 -10.45 1.09
C ILE A 158 8.81 -9.16 0.34
N PHE A 159 8.27 -9.26 -0.88
CA PHE A 159 7.83 -8.11 -1.66
C PHE A 159 6.75 -7.33 -0.90
N GLY A 160 5.68 -7.99 -0.45
CA GLY A 160 4.60 -7.31 0.30
C GLY A 160 5.06 -6.71 1.64
N TRP A 161 5.94 -7.39 2.38
CA TRP A 161 6.46 -6.94 3.68
C TRP A 161 7.37 -5.72 3.60
N MET A 162 8.05 -5.52 2.46
CA MET A 162 8.91 -4.38 2.24
C MET A 162 8.15 -3.04 2.39
N ASN A 163 6.81 -3.06 2.18
CA ASN A 163 5.95 -1.87 2.24
C ASN A 163 6.03 -1.14 3.58
N LEU A 164 6.33 -1.87 4.66
CA LEU A 164 6.46 -1.30 5.99
C LEU A 164 7.58 -0.26 6.08
N PHE A 165 8.67 -0.47 5.35
CA PHE A 165 9.87 0.35 5.42
C PHE A 165 10.08 1.18 4.17
N ALA A 166 10.10 0.55 2.99
CA ALA A 166 10.48 1.21 1.74
C ALA A 166 9.52 2.34 1.39
N ARG A 167 8.21 2.14 1.63
CA ARG A 167 7.21 3.18 1.43
C ARG A 167 7.43 4.38 2.34
N GLY A 168 7.64 4.14 3.63
CA GLY A 168 7.97 5.19 4.59
C GLY A 168 9.26 5.95 4.22
N VAL A 169 10.29 5.24 3.76
CA VAL A 169 11.55 5.84 3.27
C VAL A 169 11.32 6.72 2.04
N GLY A 170 10.49 6.29 1.10
CA GLY A 170 10.08 7.09 -0.06
C GLY A 170 9.39 8.39 0.33
N GLY A 171 8.40 8.31 1.23
CA GLY A 171 7.71 9.49 1.77
C GLY A 171 8.65 10.45 2.50
N PHE A 172 9.53 9.91 3.34
CA PHE A 172 10.55 10.70 4.04
C PHE A 172 11.52 11.38 3.07
N ALA A 173 12.00 10.68 2.04
CA ALA A 173 12.87 11.26 1.02
C ALA A 173 12.16 12.40 0.25
N SER A 174 10.88 12.22 -0.08
CA SER A 174 10.04 13.23 -0.73
C SER A 174 9.88 14.47 0.14
N ASP A 175 9.52 14.30 1.43
CA ASP A 175 9.36 15.41 2.37
C ASP A 175 10.66 16.17 2.61
N LYS A 176 11.78 15.45 2.82
CA LYS A 176 13.11 16.05 3.04
C LYS A 176 13.57 16.86 1.84
N MET A 177 13.35 16.37 0.64
CA MET A 177 13.70 17.08 -0.60
C MET A 177 12.74 18.23 -0.87
N SER A 178 11.48 18.11 -0.47
CA SER A 178 10.50 19.19 -0.52
C SER A 178 10.88 20.36 0.39
N ALA A 179 11.38 20.08 1.59
CA ALA A 179 11.85 21.12 2.51
C ALA A 179 13.04 21.92 1.94
N ARG A 180 13.85 21.32 1.06
CA ARG A 180 15.01 21.99 0.44
C ARG A 180 14.70 22.71 -0.87
N MET A 181 13.88 22.12 -1.73
CA MET A 181 13.67 22.57 -3.11
C MET A 181 12.18 22.76 -3.48
N GLY A 182 11.29 22.75 -2.50
CA GLY A 182 9.85 22.86 -2.69
C GLY A 182 9.28 21.70 -3.53
N MET A 183 8.27 21.98 -4.36
CA MET A 183 7.64 20.96 -5.22
C MET A 183 8.61 20.31 -6.22
N ARG A 184 9.64 21.04 -6.66
CA ARG A 184 10.67 20.48 -7.56
C ARG A 184 11.43 19.34 -6.91
N GLY A 185 11.68 19.42 -5.60
CA GLY A 185 12.35 18.35 -4.86
C GLY A 185 11.56 17.04 -4.83
N ARG A 186 10.23 17.13 -4.62
CA ARG A 186 9.34 15.97 -4.66
C ARG A 186 9.34 15.31 -6.03
N LEU A 187 9.20 16.12 -7.09
CA LEU A 187 9.20 15.64 -8.47
C LEU A 187 10.52 14.93 -8.82
N ILE A 188 11.67 15.46 -8.40
CA ILE A 188 12.97 14.83 -8.65
C ILE A 188 13.05 13.45 -7.99
N VAL A 189 12.68 13.35 -6.71
CA VAL A 189 12.67 12.06 -5.99
C VAL A 189 11.76 11.07 -6.70
N GLN A 190 10.54 11.49 -7.05
CA GLN A 190 9.58 10.65 -7.74
C GLN A 190 10.10 10.17 -9.11
N THR A 191 10.68 11.07 -9.91
CA THR A 191 11.22 10.72 -11.24
C THR A 191 12.39 9.75 -11.13
N VAL A 192 13.29 9.95 -10.16
CA VAL A 192 14.42 9.02 -9.94
C VAL A 192 13.91 7.65 -9.53
N LEU A 193 12.96 7.57 -8.58
CA LEU A 193 12.41 6.31 -8.10
C LEU A 193 11.70 5.53 -9.21
N LEU A 194 10.89 6.20 -10.04
CA LEU A 194 10.23 5.58 -11.19
C LEU A 194 11.20 5.12 -12.28
N ALA A 195 12.26 5.90 -12.55
CA ALA A 195 13.29 5.50 -13.50
C ALA A 195 14.06 4.26 -13.02
N CYS A 196 14.41 4.23 -11.73
CA CYS A 196 15.02 3.07 -11.10
C CYS A 196 14.08 1.86 -11.09
N GLU A 197 12.80 2.04 -10.77
CA GLU A 197 11.77 1.01 -10.84
C GLU A 197 11.71 0.37 -12.23
N GLY A 198 11.56 1.19 -13.28
CA GLY A 198 11.50 0.71 -14.66
C GLY A 198 12.77 -0.03 -15.09
N ALA A 199 13.95 0.45 -14.70
CA ALA A 199 15.21 -0.23 -14.97
C ALA A 199 15.31 -1.59 -14.25
N MET A 200 14.88 -1.65 -12.98
CA MET A 200 14.92 -2.87 -12.18
C MET A 200 13.92 -3.93 -12.67
N VAL A 201 12.76 -3.55 -13.19
CA VAL A 201 11.82 -4.50 -13.85
C VAL A 201 12.51 -5.22 -15.01
N LEU A 202 13.23 -4.47 -15.86
CA LEU A 202 13.94 -5.05 -17.00
C LEU A 202 15.06 -5.99 -16.55
N ILE A 203 15.80 -5.63 -15.50
CA ILE A 203 16.85 -6.49 -14.94
C ILE A 203 16.25 -7.76 -14.33
N PHE A 204 15.15 -7.63 -13.59
CA PHE A 204 14.44 -8.77 -12.99
C PHE A 204 13.99 -9.75 -14.08
N ALA A 205 13.37 -9.25 -15.15
CA ALA A 205 12.89 -10.07 -16.26
C ALA A 205 14.00 -10.84 -17.00
N ASN A 206 15.25 -10.37 -16.95
CA ASN A 206 16.40 -11.02 -17.61
C ASN A 206 17.24 -11.90 -16.67
N THR A 207 16.86 -12.01 -15.39
CA THR A 207 17.63 -12.78 -14.41
C THR A 207 17.17 -14.24 -14.38
N SER A 208 18.07 -15.15 -14.78
CA SER A 208 17.78 -16.60 -14.90
C SER A 208 18.17 -17.44 -13.69
N ASN A 209 18.80 -16.85 -12.67
CA ASN A 209 19.21 -17.53 -11.45
C ASN A 209 18.25 -17.21 -10.30
N LEU A 210 17.77 -18.23 -9.58
CA LEU A 210 16.86 -18.09 -8.43
C LEU A 210 17.38 -17.09 -7.39
N ALA A 211 18.62 -17.25 -6.93
CA ALA A 211 19.19 -16.37 -5.90
C ALA A 211 19.32 -14.92 -6.42
N GLY A 212 19.69 -14.77 -7.69
CA GLY A 212 19.73 -13.47 -8.37
C GLY A 212 18.35 -12.84 -8.45
N ALA A 213 17.32 -13.60 -8.86
CA ALA A 213 15.96 -13.14 -9.01
C ALA A 213 15.38 -12.66 -7.67
N ILE A 214 15.65 -13.38 -6.57
CA ILE A 214 15.24 -12.96 -5.22
C ILE A 214 15.90 -11.64 -4.82
N VAL A 215 17.22 -11.51 -5.01
CA VAL A 215 17.95 -10.28 -4.66
C VAL A 215 17.47 -9.09 -5.50
N VAL A 216 17.34 -9.28 -6.82
CA VAL A 216 16.85 -8.24 -7.72
C VAL A 216 15.41 -7.87 -7.38
N MET A 217 14.55 -8.84 -7.05
CA MET A 217 13.18 -8.58 -6.61
C MET A 217 13.13 -7.75 -5.33
N ILE A 218 14.01 -8.01 -4.35
CA ILE A 218 14.08 -7.22 -3.11
C ILE A 218 14.46 -5.77 -3.42
N VAL A 219 15.49 -5.56 -4.24
CA VAL A 219 15.93 -4.21 -4.63
C VAL A 219 14.84 -3.49 -5.42
N PHE A 220 14.24 -4.19 -6.37
CA PHE A 220 13.10 -3.71 -7.15
C PHE A 220 11.92 -3.31 -6.26
N SER A 221 11.55 -4.16 -5.30
CA SER A 221 10.49 -3.92 -4.32
C SER A 221 10.71 -2.64 -3.52
N ILE A 222 11.96 -2.36 -3.12
CA ILE A 222 12.32 -1.10 -2.44
C ILE A 222 11.98 0.10 -3.32
N PHE A 223 12.33 0.07 -4.61
CA PHE A 223 12.07 1.19 -5.52
C PHE A 223 10.58 1.38 -5.81
N VAL A 224 9.83 0.30 -6.07
CA VAL A 224 8.37 0.35 -6.30
C VAL A 224 7.68 1.03 -5.13
N GLN A 225 7.94 0.56 -3.92
CA GLN A 225 7.22 1.02 -2.74
C GLN A 225 7.69 2.39 -2.30
N ALA A 226 8.98 2.70 -2.46
CA ALA A 226 9.47 4.05 -2.25
C ALA A 226 8.80 5.03 -3.24
N ALA A 227 8.63 4.67 -4.52
CA ALA A 227 7.96 5.51 -5.51
C ALA A 227 6.50 5.79 -5.13
N GLU A 228 5.80 4.79 -4.59
CA GLU A 228 4.43 4.95 -4.11
C GLU A 228 4.32 5.74 -2.81
N GLY A 229 5.36 5.72 -1.99
CA GLY A 229 5.46 6.50 -0.77
C GLY A 229 5.83 7.96 -1.02
N SER A 230 6.58 8.24 -2.10
CA SER A 230 7.02 9.60 -2.44
C SER A 230 5.99 10.44 -3.20
N THR A 231 4.89 9.82 -3.64
CA THR A 231 3.78 10.46 -4.37
C THR A 231 2.94 11.33 -3.45
#